data_AF-A0A914DX87-F1
#
_entry.id   AF-A0A914DX87-F1
#
_cell.length_a   1.000
_cell.length_b   1.000
_cell.length_c   1.000
_cell.angle_alpha   90.00
_cell.angle_beta   90.00
_cell.angle_gamma   90.00
#
_symmetry.space_group_name_H-M   'P 1'
#
loop_
_entity.id
_entity.type
_entity.pdbx_description
1 polymer ?
#
loop_
_entity_poly.entity_id
_entity_poly.type
_entity_poly.pdbx_seq_one_letter_code
_entity_poly.pdbx_strand_id
1 'polypeptide(L)'
;MAMSTAVSAVPRRTSRRLSDFSDIAHLTVAFNGISLTPKQKVLIKSAFDKWKKKSPISVGDWVHTYIQQRHKGWKNELSKKSHLVQLYSETITKIIEMAVESLDSLDDSLGPLLVSYTSDNGILSGKEGFDLTYWTYVSEALCHLAKEFPLKSNKWETVNGWRIVILFLTNKLEYGFHLEDSPKSRSLRYQRSFDNPCYMA
;
A
#
# COMPACT_ATOMS: atom_id res chain seq x y z
N MET A 1 21.07 -44.39 -39.33
CA MET A 1 20.07 -43.40 -39.77
C MET A 1 18.83 -43.51 -38.89
N ALA A 2 18.33 -42.35 -38.44
CA ALA A 2 16.95 -41.99 -38.07
C ALA A 2 15.85 -42.73 -38.88
N MET A 3 14.56 -42.89 -38.52
CA MET A 3 13.59 -42.45 -37.49
C MET A 3 12.42 -43.48 -37.49
N SER A 4 11.73 -43.79 -36.37
CA SER A 4 10.40 -43.27 -35.93
C SER A 4 9.26 -43.47 -36.97
N THR A 5 8.05 -43.98 -36.70
CA THR A 5 7.08 -43.78 -35.59
C THR A 5 5.94 -44.81 -35.67
N ALA A 6 5.32 -45.18 -34.54
CA ALA A 6 3.96 -45.76 -34.51
C ALA A 6 3.08 -45.07 -33.44
N VAL A 7 2.21 -44.19 -33.94
CA VAL A 7 0.79 -43.93 -33.63
C VAL A 7 0.26 -43.95 -32.17
N SER A 8 -0.19 -42.75 -31.76
CA SER A 8 -1.47 -42.37 -31.09
C SER A 8 -1.96 -43.10 -29.84
N ALA A 9 -2.10 -42.36 -28.74
CA ALA A 9 -3.31 -42.34 -27.89
C ALA A 9 -3.23 -41.24 -26.81
N VAL A 10 -4.25 -40.39 -26.74
CA VAL A 10 -4.58 -39.48 -25.62
C VAL A 10 -5.66 -40.17 -24.77
N PRO A 11 -5.98 -39.81 -23.51
CA PRO A 11 -5.20 -39.39 -22.34
C PRO A 11 -5.42 -40.32 -21.11
N ARG A 12 -4.55 -40.27 -20.08
CA ARG A 12 -4.94 -40.61 -18.69
C ARG A 12 -4.46 -39.52 -17.72
N ARG A 13 -5.43 -38.81 -17.11
CA ARG A 13 -5.26 -38.06 -15.84
C ARG A 13 -4.67 -39.03 -14.80
N THR A 14 -3.75 -38.63 -13.93
CA THR A 14 -4.03 -37.84 -12.72
C THR A 14 -2.72 -37.33 -12.08
N SER A 15 -2.85 -36.28 -11.25
CA SER A 15 -1.79 -35.62 -10.46
C SER A 15 -0.90 -34.62 -11.20
N ARG A 16 -1.51 -33.60 -11.84
CA ARG A 16 -0.92 -32.26 -11.77
C ARG A 16 -1.02 -31.82 -10.30
N ARG A 17 0.03 -32.09 -9.51
CA ARG A 17 0.34 -31.21 -8.40
C ARG A 17 0.52 -29.84 -9.03
N LEU A 18 -0.40 -28.93 -8.72
CA LEU A 18 -0.24 -27.51 -8.97
C LEU A 18 1.13 -27.17 -8.38
N SER A 19 2.09 -26.94 -9.29
CA SER A 19 3.43 -26.48 -8.97
C SER A 19 3.32 -25.38 -7.94
N ASP A 20 4.04 -25.57 -6.86
CA ASP A 20 4.03 -24.74 -5.67
C ASP A 20 3.99 -23.26 -6.04
N PHE A 21 2.91 -22.58 -5.65
CA PHE A 21 2.79 -21.13 -5.73
C PHE A 21 3.88 -20.40 -4.89
N SER A 22 4.81 -21.13 -4.24
CA SER A 22 5.99 -20.55 -3.61
C SER A 22 6.86 -19.78 -4.61
N ASP A 23 6.94 -20.25 -5.86
CA ASP A 23 7.74 -19.58 -6.89
C ASP A 23 7.12 -18.25 -7.35
N ILE A 24 5.81 -18.09 -7.18
CA ILE A 24 5.09 -16.83 -7.45
C ILE A 24 5.19 -15.89 -6.24
N ALA A 25 5.24 -16.42 -5.02
CA ALA A 25 5.44 -15.62 -3.81
C ALA A 25 6.82 -14.93 -3.76
N HIS A 26 7.83 -15.47 -4.46
CA HIS A 26 9.13 -14.81 -4.60
C HIS A 26 9.12 -13.62 -5.57
N LEU A 27 8.11 -13.52 -6.46
CA LEU A 27 7.96 -12.40 -7.39
C LEU A 27 7.24 -11.19 -6.77
N THR A 28 6.58 -11.34 -5.62
CA THR A 28 5.66 -10.34 -5.05
C THR A 28 6.25 -9.35 -4.04
N VAL A 29 7.56 -9.11 -4.09
CA VAL A 29 8.20 -8.03 -3.29
C VAL A 29 9.05 -7.09 -4.16
N ALA A 30 8.92 -7.11 -5.48
CA ALA A 30 9.64 -6.19 -6.34
C ALA A 30 8.77 -4.98 -6.69
N PHE A 31 8.75 -3.96 -5.82
CA PHE A 31 8.26 -2.65 -6.23
C PHE A 31 9.33 -2.01 -7.14
N ASN A 32 9.14 -2.03 -8.46
CA ASN A 32 10.14 -1.58 -9.44
C ASN A 32 11.54 -2.21 -9.25
N GLY A 33 11.60 -3.49 -8.81
CA GLY A 33 12.87 -4.18 -8.52
C GLY A 33 13.49 -3.88 -7.15
N ILE A 34 12.88 -3.02 -6.32
CA ILE A 34 13.30 -2.76 -4.94
C ILE A 34 12.48 -3.64 -4.00
N SER A 35 13.17 -4.54 -3.29
CA SER A 35 12.57 -5.46 -2.33
C SER A 35 13.18 -5.28 -0.94
N LEU A 36 12.37 -5.57 0.08
CA LEU A 36 12.84 -5.62 1.46
C LEU A 36 13.62 -6.92 1.69
N THR A 37 14.83 -6.81 2.20
CA THR A 37 15.58 -7.98 2.64
C THR A 37 14.88 -8.63 3.85
N PRO A 38 15.03 -9.95 4.08
CA PRO A 38 14.47 -10.61 5.27
C PRO A 38 14.89 -9.92 6.58
N LYS A 39 16.14 -9.45 6.64
CA LYS A 39 16.67 -8.70 7.79
C LYS A 39 15.94 -7.37 7.98
N GLN A 40 15.71 -6.60 6.91
CA GLN A 40 14.98 -5.33 6.98
C GLN A 40 13.54 -5.54 7.48
N LYS A 41 12.85 -6.58 7.01
CA LYS A 41 11.49 -6.90 7.46
C LYS A 41 11.41 -7.13 8.97
N VAL A 42 12.31 -7.93 9.52
CA VAL A 42 12.40 -8.20 10.96
C VAL A 42 12.71 -6.92 11.75
N LEU A 43 13.67 -6.12 11.25
CA LEU A 43 14.04 -4.86 11.89
C LEU A 43 12.86 -3.87 11.93
N ILE A 44 12.11 -3.74 10.84
CA ILE A 44 10.94 -2.86 10.75
C ILE A 44 9.87 -3.29 11.74
N LYS A 45 9.45 -4.57 11.69
CA LYS A 45 8.43 -5.12 12.62
C LYS A 45 8.81 -4.86 14.07
N SER A 46 10.05 -5.21 14.46
CA SER A 46 10.52 -5.00 15.84
C SER A 46 10.58 -3.52 16.24
N ALA A 47 11.03 -2.64 15.34
CA ALA A 47 11.17 -1.22 15.62
C ALA A 47 9.81 -0.54 15.78
N PHE A 48 8.89 -0.84 14.86
CA PHE A 48 7.54 -0.31 14.86
C PHE A 48 6.75 -0.78 16.08
N ASP A 49 6.82 -2.08 16.42
CA ASP A 49 6.16 -2.62 17.60
C ASP A 49 6.66 -1.97 18.90
N LYS A 50 7.97 -1.74 19.02
CA LYS A 50 8.54 -1.05 20.18
C LYS A 50 8.09 0.40 20.26
N TRP A 51 8.03 1.09 19.12
CA TRP A 51 7.53 2.44 19.06
C TRP A 51 6.04 2.48 19.45
N LYS A 52 5.20 1.62 18.87
CA LYS A 52 3.76 1.51 19.16
C LYS A 52 3.48 1.24 20.64
N LYS A 53 4.28 0.39 21.29
CA LYS A 53 4.15 0.09 22.74
C LYS A 53 4.57 1.25 23.65
N LYS A 54 5.45 2.14 23.18
CA LYS A 54 6.00 3.26 23.97
C LYS A 54 5.29 4.58 23.69
N SER A 55 4.80 4.77 22.47
CA SER A 55 4.14 5.98 22.03
C SER A 55 2.75 6.09 22.64
N PRO A 56 2.38 7.25 23.22
CA PRO A 56 1.01 7.48 23.70
C PRO A 56 0.03 7.83 22.58
N ILE A 57 0.53 8.07 21.35
CA ILE A 57 -0.27 8.50 20.21
C ILE A 57 -0.20 7.50 19.05
N SER A 58 -1.28 7.46 18.26
CA SER A 58 -1.35 6.65 17.05
C SER A 58 -0.43 7.18 15.95
N VAL A 59 -0.20 6.37 14.92
CA VAL A 59 0.60 6.78 13.76
C VAL A 59 -0.06 7.96 13.03
N GLY A 60 -1.38 7.89 12.81
CA GLY A 60 -2.14 8.95 12.15
C GLY A 60 -2.10 10.26 12.90
N ASP A 61 -2.26 10.23 14.23
CA ASP A 61 -2.23 11.45 15.05
C ASP A 61 -0.83 12.06 15.06
N TRP A 62 0.20 11.21 15.10
CA TRP A 62 1.59 11.66 14.97
C TRP A 62 1.81 12.34 13.61
N VAL A 63 1.30 11.74 12.52
CA VAL A 63 1.40 12.30 11.16
C VAL A 63 0.70 13.65 11.06
N HIS A 64 -0.53 13.77 11.54
CA HIS A 64 -1.24 15.06 11.51
C HIS A 64 -0.54 16.12 12.36
N THR A 65 -0.03 15.74 13.54
CA THR A 65 0.77 16.64 14.38
C THR A 65 2.01 17.12 13.63
N TYR A 66 2.72 16.24 12.93
CA TYR A 66 3.87 16.59 12.10
C TYR A 66 3.49 17.58 10.99
N ILE A 67 2.40 17.29 10.25
CA ILE A 67 1.93 18.15 9.15
C ILE A 67 1.57 19.54 9.67
N GLN A 68 0.84 19.65 10.78
CA GLN A 68 0.47 20.93 11.39
C GLN A 68 1.69 21.77 11.81
N GLN A 69 2.75 21.12 12.30
CA GLN A 69 3.98 21.79 12.71
C GLN A 69 4.82 22.25 11.52
N ARG A 70 4.90 21.42 10.47
CA ARG A 70 5.79 21.65 9.31
C ARG A 70 5.15 22.49 8.22
N HIS A 71 3.85 22.30 7.97
CA HIS A 71 3.10 22.91 6.88
C HIS A 71 2.01 23.83 7.44
N LYS A 72 2.40 25.07 7.80
CA LYS A 72 1.53 26.03 8.52
C LYS A 72 0.17 26.28 7.83
N GLY A 73 0.10 26.18 6.50
CA GLY A 73 -1.16 26.30 5.75
C GLY A 73 -2.19 25.22 6.10
N TRP A 74 -1.74 24.03 6.49
CA TRP A 74 -2.60 22.89 6.84
C TRP A 74 -3.15 22.95 8.26
N LYS A 75 -2.55 23.74 9.15
CA LYS A 75 -3.05 23.88 10.52
C LYS A 75 -4.51 24.33 10.54
N ASN A 76 -4.84 25.35 9.76
CA ASN A 76 -6.19 25.90 9.69
C ASN A 76 -7.15 24.94 8.97
N GLU A 77 -6.71 24.31 7.88
CA GLU A 77 -7.56 23.39 7.10
C GLU A 77 -7.92 22.12 7.88
N LEU A 78 -6.97 21.54 8.61
CA LEU A 78 -7.22 20.39 9.48
C LEU A 78 -8.13 20.77 10.66
N SER A 79 -7.93 21.96 11.26
CA SER A 79 -8.74 22.39 12.41
C SER A 79 -10.23 22.59 12.08
N LYS A 80 -10.56 22.97 10.84
CA LYS A 80 -11.95 23.14 10.39
C LYS A 80 -12.67 21.81 10.14
N LYS A 81 -11.93 20.70 9.99
CA LYS A 81 -12.43 19.41 9.53
C LYS A 81 -12.14 18.29 10.53
N SER A 82 -12.39 18.54 11.82
CA SER A 82 -12.02 17.64 12.92
C SER A 82 -12.48 16.18 12.75
N HIS A 83 -13.70 15.96 12.28
CA HIS A 83 -14.22 14.62 11.97
C HIS A 83 -13.39 13.91 10.88
N LEU A 84 -13.05 14.62 9.81
CA LEU A 84 -12.24 14.05 8.72
C LEU A 84 -10.81 13.80 9.19
N VAL A 85 -10.23 14.70 9.99
CA VAL A 85 -8.92 14.48 10.60
C VAL A 85 -8.90 13.17 11.39
N GLN A 86 -9.92 12.92 12.22
CA GLN A 86 -10.02 11.66 12.94
C GLN A 86 -10.11 10.45 12.00
N LEU A 87 -11.01 10.50 11.01
CA LEU A 87 -11.18 9.42 10.03
C LEU A 87 -9.88 9.11 9.28
N TYR A 88 -9.17 10.13 8.82
CA TYR A 88 -7.91 9.96 8.10
C TYR A 88 -6.77 9.53 9.02
N SER A 89 -6.75 9.95 10.28
CA SER A 89 -5.79 9.48 11.28
C SER A 89 -5.95 7.98 11.53
N GLU A 90 -7.19 7.51 11.74
CA GLU A 90 -7.48 6.09 11.89
C GLU A 90 -7.13 5.30 10.62
N THR A 91 -7.43 5.85 9.45
CA THR A 91 -7.14 5.22 8.16
C THR A 91 -5.65 5.08 7.92
N ILE A 92 -4.86 6.14 8.14
CA ILE A 92 -3.40 6.11 8.04
C ILE A 92 -2.83 5.07 9.01
N THR A 93 -3.31 5.07 10.26
CA THR A 93 -2.87 4.10 11.27
C THR A 93 -3.11 2.67 10.80
N LYS A 94 -4.32 2.35 10.34
CA LYS A 94 -4.67 1.01 9.83
C LYS A 94 -3.84 0.62 8.62
N ILE A 95 -3.63 1.52 7.66
CA ILE A 95 -2.80 1.25 6.48
C ILE A 95 -1.37 0.88 6.90
N ILE A 96 -0.80 1.62 7.85
CA ILE A 96 0.57 1.38 8.31
C ILE A 96 0.67 0.08 9.10
N GLU A 97 -0.29 -0.21 9.97
CA GLU A 97 -0.34 -1.47 10.69
C GLU A 97 -0.45 -2.66 9.74
N MET A 98 -1.37 -2.62 8.78
CA MET A 98 -1.50 -3.65 7.74
C MET A 98 -0.20 -3.78 6.93
N ALA A 99 0.45 -2.68 6.56
CA ALA A 99 1.70 -2.72 5.82
C ALA A 99 2.82 -3.41 6.62
N VAL A 100 2.94 -3.10 7.92
CA VAL A 100 3.94 -3.73 8.79
C VAL A 100 3.65 -5.20 9.03
N GLU A 101 2.38 -5.58 9.15
CA GLU A 101 1.98 -6.99 9.29
C GLU A 101 2.28 -7.79 8.01
N SER A 102 1.99 -7.21 6.85
CA SER A 102 2.08 -7.83 5.52
C SER A 102 3.36 -7.52 4.73
N LEU A 103 4.49 -7.21 5.40
CA LEU A 103 5.77 -6.91 4.72
C LEU A 103 6.28 -7.98 3.75
N ASP A 104 5.78 -9.22 3.90
CA ASP A 104 6.13 -10.34 3.03
C ASP A 104 5.33 -10.37 1.72
N SER A 105 4.18 -9.69 1.67
CA SER A 105 3.20 -9.76 0.59
C SER A 105 2.50 -8.41 0.38
N LEU A 106 3.23 -7.30 0.53
CA LEU A 106 2.67 -5.94 0.44
C LEU A 106 1.85 -5.72 -0.83
N ASP A 107 2.37 -6.18 -1.97
CA ASP A 107 1.70 -5.99 -3.26
C ASP A 107 0.37 -6.73 -3.33
N ASP A 108 0.36 -8.01 -2.95
CA ASP A 108 -0.83 -8.84 -2.99
C ASP A 108 -1.87 -8.45 -1.93
N SER A 109 -1.40 -8.09 -0.72
CA SER A 109 -2.26 -7.90 0.45
C SER A 109 -2.82 -6.49 0.54
N LEU A 110 -2.01 -5.48 0.21
CA LEU A 110 -2.35 -4.08 0.45
C LEU A 110 -2.46 -3.27 -0.85
N GLY A 111 -1.77 -3.67 -1.92
CA GLY A 111 -1.79 -2.98 -3.20
C GLY A 111 -3.20 -2.72 -3.76
N PRO A 112 -4.04 -3.75 -3.97
CA PRO A 112 -5.41 -3.58 -4.45
C PRO A 112 -6.27 -2.71 -3.54
N LEU A 113 -6.11 -2.85 -2.21
CA LEU A 113 -6.87 -2.06 -1.23
C LEU A 113 -6.57 -0.57 -1.37
N LEU A 114 -5.30 -0.19 -1.44
CA LEU A 114 -4.90 1.21 -1.60
C LEU A 114 -5.44 1.82 -2.90
N VAL A 115 -5.40 1.07 -4.00
CA VAL A 115 -5.96 1.52 -5.29
C VAL A 115 -7.48 1.69 -5.21
N SER A 116 -8.18 0.77 -4.51
CA SER A 116 -9.62 0.91 -4.31
C SER A 116 -9.99 2.13 -3.45
N TYR A 117 -9.14 2.48 -2.48
CA TYR A 117 -9.36 3.60 -1.59
C TYR A 117 -9.27 4.94 -2.30
N THR A 118 -8.53 5.04 -3.40
CA THR A 118 -8.46 6.26 -4.21
C THR A 118 -9.54 6.37 -5.28
N SER A 119 -10.38 5.34 -5.44
CA SER A 119 -11.49 5.39 -6.41
C SER A 119 -12.51 6.49 -6.06
N ASP A 120 -13.38 6.87 -6.99
CA ASP A 120 -14.38 7.95 -6.81
C ASP A 120 -15.19 7.90 -5.50
N ASN A 121 -15.49 6.71 -4.99
CA ASN A 121 -16.24 6.51 -3.74
C ASN A 121 -15.37 6.01 -2.58
N GLY A 122 -14.07 5.92 -2.81
CA GLY A 122 -13.09 5.49 -1.84
C GLY A 122 -12.81 6.56 -0.78
N ILE A 123 -12.38 6.09 0.38
CA ILE A 123 -12.05 6.92 1.54
C ILE A 123 -10.89 7.89 1.28
N LEU A 124 -10.06 7.62 0.27
CA LEU A 124 -8.92 8.43 -0.15
C LEU A 124 -9.11 9.02 -1.56
N SER A 125 -10.36 9.24 -1.99
CA SER A 125 -10.72 9.78 -3.30
C SER A 125 -10.20 11.20 -3.60
N GLY A 126 -9.52 11.84 -2.66
CA GLY A 126 -9.05 13.23 -2.79
C GLY A 126 -10.13 14.30 -2.64
N LYS A 127 -11.39 13.87 -2.43
CA LYS A 127 -12.49 14.77 -2.09
C LYS A 127 -12.22 15.45 -0.76
N GLU A 128 -12.86 16.60 -0.56
CA GLU A 128 -12.79 17.38 0.69
C GLU A 128 -11.37 17.88 1.05
N GLY A 129 -10.47 17.93 0.07
CA GLY A 129 -9.12 18.49 0.20
C GLY A 129 -8.06 17.51 0.70
N PHE A 130 -8.36 16.22 0.85
CA PHE A 130 -7.38 15.19 1.23
C PHE A 130 -6.80 14.48 -0.02
N ASP A 131 -6.35 15.29 -0.97
CA ASP A 131 -5.90 14.90 -2.31
C ASP A 131 -4.44 14.39 -2.33
N LEU A 132 -3.87 14.28 -3.53
CA LEU A 132 -2.49 13.85 -3.72
C LEU A 132 -1.48 14.77 -2.99
N THR A 133 -1.78 16.07 -2.87
CA THR A 133 -0.93 17.02 -2.15
C THR A 133 -0.92 16.70 -0.66
N TYR A 134 -2.09 16.42 -0.09
CA TYR A 134 -2.20 15.94 1.29
C TYR A 134 -1.39 14.66 1.50
N TRP A 135 -1.54 13.68 0.60
CA TRP A 135 -0.83 12.41 0.69
C TRP A 135 0.69 12.55 0.55
N THR A 136 1.17 13.55 -0.21
CA THR A 136 2.59 13.90 -0.27
C THR A 136 3.12 14.28 1.12
N TYR A 137 2.37 15.08 1.88
CA TYR A 137 2.75 15.47 3.24
C TYR A 137 2.64 14.30 4.24
N VAL A 138 1.66 13.42 4.06
CA VAL A 138 1.56 12.18 4.84
C VAL A 138 2.79 11.30 4.61
N SER A 139 3.21 11.10 3.36
CA SER A 139 4.40 10.31 3.02
C SER A 139 5.68 10.92 3.58
N GLU A 140 5.83 12.25 3.53
CA GLU A 140 6.94 12.97 4.18
C GLU A 140 6.96 12.70 5.69
N ALA A 141 5.82 12.88 6.37
CA ALA A 141 5.69 12.64 7.80
C ALA A 141 6.04 11.18 8.15
N LEU A 142 5.48 10.21 7.43
CA LEU A 142 5.76 8.79 7.64
C LEU A 142 7.25 8.46 7.43
N CYS A 143 7.93 9.09 6.47
CA CYS A 143 9.38 8.95 6.32
C CYS A 143 10.17 9.49 7.53
N HIS A 144 9.64 10.52 8.19
CA HIS A 144 10.21 11.07 9.42
C HIS A 144 9.91 10.22 10.66
N LEU A 145 8.77 9.54 10.71
CA LEU A 145 8.37 8.70 11.85
C LEU A 145 9.44 7.67 12.23
N ALA A 146 10.15 7.09 11.25
CA ALA A 146 11.21 6.12 11.52
C ALA A 146 12.37 6.66 12.38
N LYS A 147 12.51 7.99 12.49
CA LYS A 147 13.49 8.62 13.38
C LYS A 147 13.10 8.51 14.85
N GLU A 148 11.81 8.37 15.13
CA GLU A 148 11.25 8.20 16.48
C GLU A 148 11.35 6.75 16.98
N PHE A 149 11.69 5.81 16.10
CA PHE A 149 11.84 4.41 16.50
C PHE A 149 12.99 4.26 17.51
N PRO A 150 12.77 3.52 18.62
CA PRO A 150 13.78 3.35 19.67
C PRO A 150 14.88 2.36 19.23
N LEU A 151 15.73 2.81 18.31
CA LEU A 151 16.76 2.03 17.64
C LEU A 151 18.15 2.32 18.23
N LYS A 152 18.81 1.28 18.76
CA LYS A 152 20.21 1.36 19.23
C LYS A 152 21.22 0.91 18.18
N SER A 153 20.89 -0.11 17.39
CA SER A 153 21.73 -0.68 16.32
C SER A 153 20.95 -0.79 15.01
N ASN A 154 21.66 -0.93 13.88
CA ASN A 154 21.08 -1.05 12.53
C ASN A 154 20.11 0.08 12.13
N LYS A 155 20.23 1.27 12.75
CA LYS A 155 19.30 2.39 12.55
C LYS A 155 19.14 2.76 11.07
N TRP A 156 20.25 2.87 10.35
CA TRP A 156 20.24 3.20 8.92
C TRP A 156 19.48 2.15 8.10
N GLU A 157 19.71 0.86 8.39
CA GLU A 157 19.06 -0.24 7.67
C GLU A 157 17.56 -0.29 7.95
N THR A 158 17.14 -0.08 9.20
CA THR A 158 15.72 0.03 9.57
C THR A 158 15.05 1.22 8.91
N VAL A 159 15.68 2.40 8.96
CA VAL A 159 15.12 3.63 8.35
C VAL A 159 15.00 3.48 6.84
N ASN A 160 15.98 2.88 6.17
CA ASN A 160 15.90 2.64 4.73
C ASN A 160 14.84 1.60 4.37
N GLY A 161 14.76 0.49 5.11
CA GLY A 161 13.69 -0.48 4.93
C GLY A 161 12.32 0.17 5.11
N TRP A 162 12.14 0.99 6.15
CA TRP A 162 10.90 1.74 6.37
C TRP A 162 10.56 2.65 5.18
N ARG A 163 11.53 3.38 4.64
CA ARG A 163 11.32 4.24 3.47
C ARG A 163 10.88 3.46 2.23
N ILE A 164 11.36 2.23 2.05
CA ILE A 164 10.90 1.36 0.96
C ILE A 164 9.41 1.03 1.15
N VAL A 165 8.96 0.75 2.37
CA VAL A 165 7.53 0.55 2.68
C VAL A 165 6.73 1.80 2.32
N ILE A 166 7.15 2.98 2.78
CA ILE A 166 6.42 4.23 2.50
C ILE A 166 6.40 4.54 1.00
N LEU A 167 7.51 4.29 0.30
CA LEU A 167 7.58 4.44 -1.15
C LEU A 167 6.56 3.51 -1.85
N PHE A 168 6.47 2.25 -1.44
CA PHE A 168 5.47 1.32 -1.96
C PHE A 168 4.05 1.88 -1.78
N LEU A 169 3.69 2.32 -0.57
CA LEU A 169 2.35 2.86 -0.27
C LEU A 169 2.03 4.08 -1.14
N THR A 170 2.98 5.02 -1.22
CA THR A 170 2.82 6.28 -1.95
C THR A 170 2.57 6.01 -3.43
N ASN A 171 3.36 5.14 -4.05
CA ASN A 171 3.20 4.84 -5.46
C ASN A 171 1.87 4.12 -5.76
N LYS A 172 1.36 3.29 -4.85
CA LYS A 172 0.05 2.65 -5.05
C LYS A 172 -1.10 3.65 -4.98
N LEU A 173 -1.02 4.61 -4.06
CA LEU A 173 -1.99 5.69 -3.98
C LEU A 173 -1.90 6.62 -5.21
N GLU A 174 -0.70 7.03 -5.61
CA GLU A 174 -0.46 7.82 -6.83
C GLU A 174 -1.02 7.12 -8.08
N TYR A 175 -0.72 5.83 -8.23
CA TYR A 175 -1.26 5.02 -9.32
C TYR A 175 -2.80 5.02 -9.31
N GLY A 176 -3.40 4.85 -8.13
CA GLY A 176 -4.84 4.88 -7.96
C GLY A 176 -5.48 6.23 -8.33
N PHE A 177 -4.86 7.35 -7.95
CA PHE A 177 -5.28 8.69 -8.38
C PHE A 177 -5.16 8.87 -9.90
N HIS A 178 -4.06 8.43 -10.50
CA HIS A 178 -3.86 8.51 -11.95
C HIS A 178 -4.85 7.66 -12.76
N LEU A 179 -5.26 6.51 -12.24
CA LEU A 179 -6.31 5.71 -12.87
C LEU A 179 -7.61 6.50 -12.97
N GLU A 180 -8.01 7.21 -11.92
CA GLU A 180 -9.21 8.05 -11.93
C GLU A 180 -9.10 9.24 -12.90
N ASP A 181 -7.93 9.85 -13.02
CA ASP A 181 -7.71 10.98 -13.95
C ASP A 181 -7.61 10.57 -15.43
N SER A 182 -7.48 9.28 -15.73
CA SER A 182 -7.28 8.79 -17.10
C SER A 182 -8.51 9.00 -18.00
N PRO A 183 -8.35 9.29 -19.31
CA PRO A 183 -9.49 9.37 -20.24
C PRO A 183 -10.31 8.07 -20.31
N LYS A 184 -9.69 6.92 -20.02
CA LYS A 184 -10.32 5.58 -20.03
C LYS A 184 -11.17 5.32 -18.78
N SER A 185 -10.84 5.85 -17.61
CA SER A 185 -11.73 5.79 -16.44
C SER A 185 -12.98 6.64 -16.67
N ARG A 186 -12.84 7.81 -17.32
CA ARG A 186 -13.98 8.64 -17.74
C ARG A 186 -14.90 7.93 -18.74
N SER A 187 -14.35 7.14 -19.67
CA SER A 187 -15.17 6.30 -20.56
C SER A 187 -15.84 5.13 -19.84
N LEU A 188 -15.19 4.54 -18.82
CA LEU A 188 -15.78 3.50 -17.96
C LEU A 188 -16.88 4.06 -17.04
N ARG A 189 -16.79 5.33 -16.60
CA ARG A 189 -17.90 6.02 -15.92
C ARG A 189 -19.13 6.12 -16.82
N TYR A 190 -18.93 6.32 -18.13
CA TYR A 190 -20.01 6.27 -19.14
C TYR A 190 -20.54 4.85 -19.38
N GLN A 191 -19.69 3.81 -19.31
CA GLN A 191 -20.09 2.40 -19.45
C GLN A 191 -20.68 1.75 -18.18
N ARG A 192 -20.68 2.45 -17.03
CA ARG A 192 -21.53 2.12 -15.87
C ARG A 192 -23.01 2.49 -16.10
N SER A 193 -23.36 2.97 -17.30
CA SER A 193 -24.73 2.94 -17.83
C SER A 193 -25.17 1.49 -18.01
N PHE A 194 -25.91 0.95 -17.03
CA PHE A 194 -26.96 -0.11 -17.05
C PHE A 194 -26.88 -1.37 -17.94
N ASP A 195 -25.91 -1.51 -18.85
CA ASP A 195 -25.83 -2.59 -19.86
C ASP A 195 -24.62 -3.50 -19.67
N ASN A 196 -23.92 -3.43 -18.52
CA ASN A 196 -22.86 -4.38 -18.23
C ASN A 196 -23.47 -5.66 -17.61
N PRO A 197 -23.42 -6.81 -18.33
CA PRO A 197 -24.05 -8.06 -17.90
C PRO A 197 -23.45 -8.63 -16.60
N CYS A 198 -22.29 -8.14 -16.16
CA CYS A 198 -21.68 -8.55 -14.89
C CYS A 198 -22.33 -7.90 -13.64
N TYR A 199 -23.20 -6.90 -13.81
CA TYR A 199 -23.92 -6.24 -12.71
C TYR A 199 -25.41 -6.62 -12.65
N MET A 200 -25.87 -7.51 -13.54
CA MET A 200 -27.21 -8.09 -13.45
C MET A 200 -27.12 -9.41 -12.67
N ALA A 201 -27.26 -9.33 -11.35
CA ALA A 201 -27.48 -10.45 -10.46
C ALA A 201 -28.56 -10.10 -9.44
#